data_AF-A0A6L4A9Q2-F1
#
_entry.id   AF-A0A6L4A9Q2-F1
#
_cell.length_a   1.000
_cell.length_b   1.000
_cell.length_c   1.000
_cell.angle_alpha   90.00
_cell.angle_beta   90.00
_cell.angle_gamma   90.00
#
_symmetry.space_group_name_H-M   'P 1'
#
loop_
_entity.id
_entity.type
_entity.pdbx_description
1 polymer ?
#
loop_
_entity_poly.entity_id
_entity_poly.type
_entity_poly.pdbx_seq_one_letter_code
_entity_poly.pdbx_strand_id
1 'polypeptide(L)'
;YEADDIIGTVTRQAEDAGCDVLIVTGDKDLLQLVSEHTRVQLPQRGGPGKGPAEDVIYDLDAYAIKYPALLPHQLVDLKAFMGDNSDNIPGVAGIGEKGALALVQTYGSVEGVYEHIHDL
;
A
#
# COMPACT_ATOMS: atom_id res chain seq x y z
N TYR A 1 -1.42 18.60 5.54
CA TYR A 1 -1.83 17.94 4.31
C TYR A 1 -0.63 17.89 3.39
N GLU A 2 -0.15 16.69 3.14
CA GLU A 2 0.89 16.38 2.19
C GLU A 2 0.28 16.09 0.80
N ALA A 3 1.11 15.80 -0.19
CA ALA A 3 0.64 15.59 -1.55
C ALA A 3 -0.23 14.34 -1.68
N ASP A 4 0.11 13.29 -0.93
CA ASP A 4 -0.64 12.04 -0.79
C ASP A 4 -2.05 12.25 -0.22
N ASP A 5 -2.24 13.11 0.79
CA ASP A 5 -3.56 13.46 1.34
C ASP A 5 -4.48 14.04 0.25
N ILE A 6 -3.92 14.94 -0.57
CA ILE A 6 -4.65 15.59 -1.66
C ILE A 6 -4.96 14.57 -2.76
N ILE A 7 -3.99 13.74 -3.12
CA ILE A 7 -4.18 12.69 -4.13
C ILE A 7 -5.26 11.70 -3.69
N GLY A 8 -5.21 11.20 -2.46
CA GLY A 8 -6.23 10.30 -1.92
C GLY A 8 -7.63 10.92 -1.93
N THR A 9 -7.73 12.20 -1.56
CA THR A 9 -9.00 12.94 -1.57
C THR A 9 -9.55 13.09 -2.99
N VAL A 10 -8.72 13.52 -3.95
CA VAL A 10 -9.15 13.73 -5.34
C VAL A 10 -9.47 12.41 -6.04
N THR A 11 -8.70 11.36 -5.77
CA THR A 11 -8.97 10.01 -6.29
C THR A 11 -10.35 9.53 -5.86
N ARG A 12 -10.68 9.61 -4.55
CA ARG A 12 -12.02 9.22 -4.07
C ARG A 12 -13.12 10.03 -4.76
N GLN A 13 -12.96 11.35 -4.87
CA GLN A 13 -13.96 12.20 -5.52
C GLN A 13 -14.15 11.86 -7.02
N ALA A 14 -13.06 11.49 -7.71
CA ALA A 14 -13.11 11.09 -9.11
C ALA A 14 -13.81 9.73 -9.28
N GLU A 15 -13.51 8.75 -8.42
CA GLU A 15 -14.22 7.46 -8.39
C GLU A 15 -15.72 7.65 -8.14
N ASP A 16 -16.10 8.49 -7.16
CA ASP A 16 -17.50 8.79 -6.84
C ASP A 16 -18.23 9.48 -8.01
N ALA A 17 -17.48 10.18 -8.88
CA ALA A 17 -17.99 10.77 -10.12
C ALA A 17 -18.01 9.78 -11.31
N GLY A 18 -17.60 8.52 -11.10
CA GLY A 18 -17.56 7.48 -12.13
C GLY A 18 -16.37 7.61 -13.10
N CYS A 19 -15.29 8.27 -12.69
CA CYS A 19 -14.08 8.42 -13.49
C CYS A 19 -13.02 7.37 -13.12
N ASP A 20 -12.33 6.86 -14.14
CA ASP A 20 -11.10 6.08 -13.93
C ASP A 20 -9.91 7.01 -13.64
N VAL A 21 -9.05 6.60 -12.71
CA VAL A 21 -7.92 7.40 -12.20
C VAL A 21 -6.60 6.68 -12.47
N LEU A 22 -5.61 7.42 -12.97
CA LEU A 22 -4.21 6.99 -13.04
C LEU A 22 -3.35 7.90 -12.16
N ILE A 23 -2.83 7.35 -11.07
CA ILE A 23 -1.90 8.03 -10.17
C ILE A 23 -0.48 7.75 -10.67
N VAL A 24 0.28 8.79 -11.03
CA VAL A 24 1.70 8.66 -11.42
C VAL A 24 2.56 9.16 -10.27
N THR A 25 3.30 8.27 -9.63
CA THR A 25 4.08 8.62 -8.42
C THR A 25 5.33 7.76 -8.27
N GLY A 26 6.34 8.25 -7.55
CA GLY A 26 7.47 7.43 -7.07
C GLY A 26 7.17 6.72 -5.74
N ASP A 27 6.07 7.10 -5.09
CA ASP A 27 5.69 6.65 -3.77
C ASP A 27 4.87 5.35 -3.83
N LYS A 28 5.36 4.32 -3.15
CA LYS A 28 4.70 3.01 -3.11
C LYS A 28 3.50 2.99 -2.18
N ASP A 29 3.34 4.00 -1.34
CA ASP A 29 2.28 4.05 -0.33
C ASP A 29 0.94 4.28 -0.98
N LEU A 30 0.93 4.98 -2.12
CA LEU A 30 -0.28 5.19 -2.91
C LEU A 30 -0.79 3.91 -3.57
N LEU A 31 -0.04 2.81 -3.54
CA LEU A 31 -0.58 1.49 -3.91
C LEU A 31 -1.79 1.10 -3.04
N GLN A 32 -1.96 1.69 -1.86
CA GLN A 32 -3.16 1.50 -1.03
C GLN A 32 -4.46 1.98 -1.70
N LEU A 33 -4.35 2.89 -2.68
CA LEU A 33 -5.48 3.47 -3.41
C LEU A 33 -5.89 2.66 -4.63
N VAL A 34 -5.17 1.57 -4.98
CA VAL A 34 -5.53 0.71 -6.12
C VAL A 34 -6.93 0.13 -5.90
N SER A 35 -7.77 0.25 -6.92
CA SER A 35 -9.17 -0.19 -6.91
C SER A 35 -9.60 -0.66 -8.30
N GLU A 36 -10.89 -0.94 -8.49
CA GLU A 36 -11.45 -1.23 -9.83
C GLU A 36 -11.31 -0.03 -10.80
N HIS A 37 -11.34 1.20 -10.27
CA HIS A 37 -11.28 2.45 -11.03
C HIS A 37 -9.94 3.17 -10.94
N THR A 38 -9.09 2.81 -9.98
CA THR A 38 -7.81 3.49 -9.73
C THR A 38 -6.61 2.59 -9.99
N ARG A 39 -5.69 3.08 -10.82
CA ARG A 39 -4.38 2.45 -11.09
C ARG A 39 -3.24 3.35 -10.63
N VAL A 40 -2.12 2.73 -10.26
CA VAL A 40 -0.90 3.45 -9.83
C VAL A 40 0.27 3.09 -10.73
N GLN A 41 0.87 4.08 -11.39
CA GLN A 41 2.08 3.93 -12.18
C GLN A 41 3.30 4.32 -11.36
N LEU A 42 4.21 3.37 -11.16
CA LEU A 42 5.48 3.57 -10.48
C LEU A 42 6.66 3.54 -11.47
N PRO A 43 7.60 4.50 -11.41
CA PRO A 43 8.77 4.48 -12.23
C PRO A 43 9.67 3.31 -11.85
N GLN A 44 10.10 2.53 -12.85
CA GLN A 44 11.05 1.44 -12.61
C GLN A 44 12.47 1.99 -12.74
N ARG A 45 13.21 2.03 -11.63
CA ARG A 45 14.64 2.37 -11.69
C ARG A 45 15.39 1.20 -12.33
N GLY A 46 16.09 1.48 -13.43
CA GLY A 46 17.07 0.55 -13.99
C GLY A 46 18.11 0.18 -12.93
N GLY A 47 18.54 -1.09 -12.91
CA GLY A 47 19.64 -1.52 -12.04
C GLY A 47 20.95 -0.79 -12.37
N PRO A 48 21.97 -0.83 -11.50
CA PRO A 48 23.26 -0.22 -11.80
C PRO A 48 23.80 -0.72 -13.16
N GLY A 49 24.03 0.20 -14.10
CA GLY A 49 24.48 -0.12 -15.46
C GLY A 49 23.41 -0.64 -16.42
N LYS A 50 22.14 -0.68 -16.02
CA LYS A 50 21.00 -0.91 -16.92
C LYS A 50 20.30 0.42 -17.20
N GLY A 51 19.97 0.67 -18.46
CA GLY A 51 19.26 1.88 -18.91
C GLY A 51 17.88 2.03 -18.27
N PRO A 52 17.12 3.08 -18.63
CA PRO A 52 15.76 3.26 -18.12
C PRO A 52 14.92 2.00 -18.33
N ALA A 53 14.23 1.57 -17.28
CA ALA A 53 13.27 0.49 -17.33
C ALA A 53 11.86 1.06 -17.51
N GLU A 54 10.96 0.27 -18.08
CA GLU A 54 9.58 0.70 -18.29
C GLU A 54 8.85 0.83 -16.96
N ASP A 55 8.02 1.87 -16.83
CA ASP A 55 7.19 2.07 -15.65
C ASP A 55 6.24 0.89 -15.44
N VAL A 56 5.95 0.58 -14.18
CA VAL A 56 5.03 -0.50 -13.81
C VAL A 56 3.70 0.11 -13.40
N ILE A 57 2.62 -0.30 -14.07
CA ILE A 57 1.24 0.06 -13.70
C ILE A 57 0.67 -1.05 -12.81
N TYR A 58 0.14 -0.64 -11.66
CA TYR A 58 -0.57 -1.48 -10.72
C TYR A 58 -2.07 -1.23 -10.82
N ASP A 59 -2.77 -2.18 -11.39
CA ASP A 59 -4.19 -2.44 -11.15
C ASP A 59 -4.34 -3.53 -10.06
N LEU A 60 -5.57 -3.99 -9.80
CA LEU A 60 -5.82 -5.02 -8.79
C LEU A 60 -5.08 -6.34 -9.07
N ASP A 61 -4.97 -6.75 -10.33
CA ASP A 61 -4.29 -8.00 -10.71
C ASP A 61 -2.77 -7.89 -10.51
N ALA A 62 -2.16 -6.82 -11.01
CA ALA A 62 -0.74 -6.56 -10.81
C ALA A 62 -0.40 -6.33 -9.33
N TYR A 63 -1.29 -5.69 -8.57
CA TYR A 63 -1.16 -5.56 -7.12
C TYR A 63 -1.20 -6.92 -6.44
N ALA A 64 -2.18 -7.77 -6.74
CA ALA A 64 -2.32 -9.11 -6.16
C ALA A 64 -1.12 -10.02 -6.51
N ILE A 65 -0.50 -9.89 -7.68
CA ILE A 65 0.73 -10.63 -8.01
C ILE A 65 1.88 -10.23 -7.06
N LYS A 66 1.99 -8.94 -6.74
CA LYS A 66 3.05 -8.42 -5.87
C LYS A 66 2.77 -8.65 -4.37
N TYR A 67 1.50 -8.54 -3.98
CA TYR A 67 1.01 -8.68 -2.61
C TYR A 67 -0.13 -9.72 -2.56
N PRO A 68 0.17 -11.02 -2.72
CA PRO A 68 -0.84 -12.06 -2.97
C PRO A 68 -1.83 -12.33 -1.84
N ALA A 69 -1.59 -11.76 -0.66
CA ALA A 69 -2.43 -12.00 0.50
C ALA A 69 -2.60 -10.73 1.35
N LEU A 70 -2.65 -9.60 0.66
CA LEU A 70 -2.95 -8.30 1.22
C LEU A 70 -3.87 -7.58 0.23
N LEU A 71 -4.93 -6.94 0.71
CA LEU A 71 -5.71 -6.02 -0.11
C LEU A 71 -5.04 -4.64 -0.13
N PRO A 72 -5.21 -3.83 -1.20
CA PRO A 72 -4.65 -2.48 -1.27
C PRO A 72 -4.81 -1.66 0.01
N HIS A 73 -6.05 -1.58 0.53
CA HIS A 73 -6.34 -0.81 1.73
C HIS A 73 -5.67 -1.35 3.01
N GLN A 74 -5.24 -2.61 3.04
CA GLN A 74 -4.55 -3.23 4.18
C GLN A 74 -3.03 -2.93 4.19
N LEU A 75 -2.51 -2.26 3.16
CA LEU A 75 -1.10 -1.85 3.12
C LEU A 75 -0.76 -0.91 4.29
N VAL A 76 -1.70 -0.08 4.71
CA VAL A 76 -1.54 0.80 5.87
C VAL A 76 -1.44 0.00 7.18
N ASP A 77 -2.23 -1.06 7.34
CA ASP A 77 -2.18 -1.93 8.52
C ASP A 77 -0.84 -2.67 8.60
N LEU A 78 -0.35 -3.16 7.46
CA LEU A 78 0.97 -3.80 7.38
C LEU A 78 2.06 -2.83 7.84
N LYS A 79 2.02 -1.57 7.36
CA LYS A 79 2.96 -0.52 7.76
C LYS A 79 2.82 -0.13 9.22
N ALA A 80 1.61 -0.09 9.77
CA ALA A 80 1.40 0.23 11.19
C ALA A 80 2.13 -0.78 12.11
N PHE A 81 2.21 -2.05 11.71
CA PHE A 81 3.00 -3.05 12.44
C PHE A 81 4.50 -2.96 12.17
N MET A 82 4.90 -2.79 10.91
CA MET A 82 6.32 -2.83 10.51
C MET A 82 7.06 -1.51 10.77
N GLY A 83 6.34 -0.41 10.87
CA GLY A 83 6.89 0.94 10.77
C GLY A 83 7.25 1.33 9.34
N ASP A 84 7.83 2.52 9.21
CA ASP A 84 8.42 3.02 7.98
C ASP A 84 9.80 3.63 8.25
N ASN A 85 10.85 2.96 7.78
CA ASN A 85 12.22 3.45 7.94
C ASN A 85 12.49 4.75 7.16
N SER A 86 11.80 4.97 6.04
CA SER A 86 12.00 6.16 5.20
C SER A 86 11.50 7.41 5.92
N ASP A 87 10.41 7.25 6.68
CA ASP A 87 9.77 8.32 7.45
C ASP A 87 10.15 8.32 8.93
N ASN A 88 11.10 7.46 9.32
CA ASN A 88 11.56 7.31 10.70
C ASN A 88 10.41 6.97 11.69
N ILE A 89 9.44 6.17 11.21
CA ILE A 89 8.31 5.66 12.00
C ILE A 89 8.70 4.26 12.51
N PRO A 90 8.85 4.06 13.83
CA PRO A 90 9.16 2.75 14.38
C PRO A 90 7.95 1.82 14.29
N GLY A 91 8.19 0.56 13.94
CA GLY A 91 7.20 -0.51 14.05
C GLY A 91 7.11 -1.11 15.44
N VAL A 92 6.25 -2.12 15.58
CA VAL A 92 6.13 -2.90 16.82
C VAL A 92 7.38 -3.77 17.00
N ALA A 93 8.03 -3.62 18.17
CA ALA A 93 9.25 -4.33 18.47
C ALA A 93 9.05 -5.86 18.38
N GLY A 94 9.89 -6.53 17.59
CA GLY A 94 9.82 -7.97 17.36
C GLY A 94 8.86 -8.41 16.25
N ILE A 95 8.09 -7.49 15.66
CA ILE A 95 7.19 -7.79 14.53
C ILE A 95 7.85 -7.32 13.23
N GLY A 96 8.40 -8.26 12.48
CA GLY A 96 8.85 -8.04 11.10
C GLY A 96 7.73 -8.28 10.08
N GLU A 97 8.04 -8.11 8.79
CA GLU A 97 7.10 -8.26 7.68
C GLU A 97 6.23 -9.51 7.74
N LYS A 98 6.83 -10.68 8.00
CA LYS A 98 6.10 -11.95 8.10
C LYS A 98 5.10 -11.97 9.26
N GLY A 99 5.46 -11.40 10.40
CA GLY A 99 4.60 -11.35 11.57
C GLY A 99 3.45 -10.37 11.37
N ALA A 100 3.75 -9.19 10.82
CA ALA A 100 2.77 -8.19 10.45
C ALA A 100 1.75 -8.74 9.44
N LEU A 101 2.24 -9.41 8.38
CA LEU A 101 1.38 -10.02 7.37
C LEU A 101 0.47 -11.10 7.97
N ALA A 102 0.99 -11.95 8.87
CA ALA A 102 0.19 -12.96 9.55
C ALA A 102 -0.93 -12.35 10.40
N LEU A 103 -0.65 -11.25 11.12
CA LEU A 103 -1.64 -10.52 11.90
C LEU A 103 -2.72 -9.92 11.01
N VAL A 104 -2.34 -9.21 9.95
CA VAL A 104 -3.29 -8.58 9.02
C VAL A 104 -4.14 -9.62 8.28
N GLN A 105 -3.57 -10.77 7.92
CA GLN A 105 -4.34 -11.88 7.33
C GLN A 105 -5.32 -12.52 8.30
N THR A 106 -4.93 -12.66 9.57
CA THR A 106 -5.75 -13.34 10.57
C THR A 106 -6.87 -12.45 11.07
N TYR A 107 -6.56 -11.17 11.32
CA TYR A 107 -7.44 -10.24 12.01
C TYR A 107 -7.94 -9.09 11.13
N GLY A 108 -7.48 -9.01 9.88
CA GLY A 108 -7.96 -8.05 8.89
C GLY A 108 -7.34 -6.65 8.97
N SER A 109 -7.19 -6.10 10.18
CA SER A 109 -6.64 -4.76 10.41
C SER A 109 -5.93 -4.64 11.76
N VAL A 110 -5.31 -3.48 12.02
CA VAL A 110 -4.77 -3.16 13.35
C VAL A 110 -5.86 -3.22 14.42
N GLU A 111 -7.03 -2.64 14.16
CA GLU A 111 -8.18 -2.69 15.08
C GLU A 111 -8.61 -4.13 15.35
N GLY A 112 -8.67 -4.97 14.31
CA GLY A 112 -9.01 -6.38 14.48
C GLY A 112 -8.04 -7.14 15.40
N VAL A 113 -6.74 -6.78 15.37
CA VAL A 113 -5.74 -7.31 16.30
C VAL A 113 -6.00 -6.83 17.73
N TYR A 114 -6.33 -5.54 17.91
CA TYR A 114 -6.66 -5.00 19.24
C TYR A 114 -7.90 -5.66 19.85
N GLU A 115 -8.90 -5.99 19.04
CA GLU A 115 -10.10 -6.70 19.49
C GLU A 115 -9.78 -8.11 20.01
N HIS A 116 -8.73 -8.75 19.50
CA HIS A 116 -8.30 -10.11 19.85
C HIS A 116 -6.99 -10.12 20.65
N ILE A 117 -6.62 -9.01 21.28
CA ILE A 117 -5.31 -8.88 21.93
C ILE A 117 -5.08 -9.88 23.09
N HIS A 118 -6.16 -10.41 23.66
CA HIS A 118 -6.13 -11.41 24.72
C HIS A 118 -5.93 -12.85 24.20
N ASP A 119 -6.05 -13.07 22.89
CA ASP A 119 -5.90 -14.37 22.22
C ASP A 119 -4.50 -14.57 21.60
N LEU A 120 -3.64 -13.56 21.71
CA LEU A 120 -2.27 -13.53 21.15
C LEU A 120 -1.19 -14.08 22.08
#